data_AF-A0A842KK17-F1
#
_entry.id   AF-A0A842KK17-F1
#
_cell.length_a   1.000
_cell.length_b   1.000
_cell.length_c   1.000
_cell.angle_alpha   90.00
_cell.angle_beta   90.00
_cell.angle_gamma   90.00
#
_symmetry.space_group_name_H-M   'P 1'
#
loop_
_entity.id
_entity.type
_entity.pdbx_description
1 polymer ?
#
loop_
_entity_poly.entity_id
_entity_poly.type
_entity_poly.pdbx_seq_one_letter_code
_entity_poly.pdbx_strand_id
1 'polypeptide(L)'
;MDPLIGMGALALMGAAATIAGASEDLESDIGSQSNPNSQVQLAPQMSYPHRIYNKAISGEPPSNALMCTIGGTVAYVLLNFNISVVLALTIGSLVAAIIHGTYATTAYMGRCASQKRFKQMVYLDVLRSHTPAIMGYSFITTFCILVVSYIMVTVFVHPFPLPLLAFIWGITIGAIGSSTGDVHYGAEREFQSVEFGSGLNTSNSGNIVRKAESGLRSSMDNSWFCAKFGGPVTGIAFGMTVFLSTWITVVFDPARSVASGWESFIAGAIMVIIMIIYNRKIEVKARKAFGPYKEDKEEAA
;
A
#
# COMPACT_ATOMS: atom_id res chain seq x y z
N MET A 1 -29.64 -7.39 9.88
CA MET A 1 -29.16 -8.08 8.66
C MET A 1 -29.26 -9.59 8.86
N ASP A 2 -29.64 -10.34 7.82
CA ASP A 2 -29.53 -11.80 7.82
C ASP A 2 -28.06 -12.21 7.98
N PRO A 3 -27.70 -13.05 8.98
CA PRO A 3 -26.30 -13.42 9.22
C PRO A 3 -25.59 -14.01 8.01
N LEU A 4 -26.31 -14.74 7.13
CA LEU A 4 -25.72 -15.37 5.96
C LEU A 4 -25.34 -14.33 4.89
N ILE A 5 -26.21 -13.34 4.66
CA ILE A 5 -25.92 -12.19 3.77
C ILE A 5 -24.78 -11.33 4.34
N GLY A 6 -24.79 -11.07 5.65
CA GLY A 6 -23.74 -10.27 6.29
C GLY A 6 -22.36 -10.92 6.24
N MET A 7 -22.29 -12.23 6.50
CA MET A 7 -21.03 -12.98 6.38
C MET A 7 -20.56 -13.13 4.93
N GLY A 8 -21.48 -13.25 3.97
CA GLY A 8 -21.15 -13.26 2.55
C GLY A 8 -20.57 -11.93 2.07
N ALA A 9 -21.20 -10.81 2.45
CA ALA A 9 -20.70 -9.46 2.15
C ALA A 9 -19.34 -9.19 2.81
N LEU A 10 -19.17 -9.64 4.06
CA LEU A 10 -17.91 -9.57 4.79
C LEU A 10 -16.79 -10.35 4.09
N ALA A 11 -17.07 -11.57 3.64
CA ALA A 11 -16.10 -12.40 2.91
C ALA A 11 -15.66 -11.72 1.60
N LEU A 12 -16.62 -11.12 0.88
CA LEU A 12 -16.32 -10.39 -0.35
C LEU A 12 -15.51 -9.11 -0.09
N MET A 13 -15.80 -8.37 0.99
CA MET A 13 -14.97 -7.24 1.42
C MET A 13 -13.56 -7.67 1.80
N GLY A 14 -13.40 -8.76 2.54
CA GLY A 14 -12.08 -9.30 2.90
C GLY A 14 -11.27 -9.73 1.69
N ALA A 15 -11.91 -10.37 0.71
CA ALA A 15 -11.27 -10.75 -0.56
C ALA A 15 -10.86 -9.53 -1.39
N ALA A 16 -11.75 -8.54 -1.54
CA ALA A 16 -11.44 -7.29 -2.22
C ALA A 16 -10.29 -6.54 -1.54
N ALA A 17 -10.32 -6.42 -0.21
CA ALA A 17 -9.24 -5.82 0.57
C ALA A 17 -7.91 -6.58 0.40
N THR A 18 -7.95 -7.92 0.35
CA THR A 18 -6.73 -8.73 0.11
C THR A 18 -6.11 -8.43 -1.25
N ILE A 19 -6.94 -8.36 -2.30
CA ILE A 19 -6.48 -8.01 -3.66
C ILE A 19 -5.94 -6.58 -3.67
N ALA A 20 -6.64 -5.64 -3.03
CA ALA A 20 -6.22 -4.25 -2.95
C ALA A 20 -4.83 -4.13 -2.33
N GLY A 21 -4.62 -4.77 -1.17
CA GLY A 21 -3.35 -4.71 -0.45
C GLY A 21 -2.21 -5.29 -1.30
N ALA A 22 -2.44 -6.41 -1.97
CA ALA A 22 -1.44 -7.00 -2.86
C ALA A 22 -1.19 -6.16 -4.11
N SER A 23 -2.18 -5.44 -4.66
CA SER A 23 -1.96 -4.60 -5.84
C SER A 23 -1.31 -3.26 -5.50
N GLU A 24 -1.64 -2.67 -4.35
CA GLU A 24 -1.05 -1.41 -3.89
C GLU A 24 0.44 -1.55 -3.64
N ASP A 25 0.81 -2.61 -2.95
CA ASP A 25 2.15 -3.12 -2.76
C ASP A 25 2.95 -3.14 -4.08
N LEU A 26 2.46 -3.86 -5.09
CA LEU A 26 3.13 -3.98 -6.38
C LEU A 26 3.20 -2.66 -7.15
N GLU A 27 2.19 -1.81 -7.00
CA GLU A 27 2.15 -0.47 -7.57
C GLU A 27 3.26 0.41 -6.98
N SER A 28 3.38 0.39 -5.65
CA SER A 28 4.36 1.15 -4.88
C SER A 28 5.79 0.72 -5.21
N ASP A 29 6.00 -0.57 -5.48
CA ASP A 29 7.28 -1.16 -5.87
C ASP A 29 7.71 -0.73 -7.27
N ILE A 30 6.79 -0.80 -8.23
CA ILE A 30 7.08 -0.36 -9.60
C ILE A 30 7.37 1.15 -9.60
N GLY A 31 6.66 1.92 -8.77
CA GLY A 31 6.85 3.35 -8.63
C GLY A 31 8.01 3.78 -7.72
N SER A 32 8.64 2.87 -7.00
CA SER A 32 9.62 3.18 -5.95
C SER A 32 9.14 4.23 -4.94
N GLN A 33 7.91 4.05 -4.43
CA GLN A 33 7.24 4.99 -3.53
C GLN A 33 7.37 4.62 -2.04
N SER A 34 7.56 3.34 -1.76
CA SER A 34 7.81 2.72 -0.45
C SER A 34 9.06 3.25 0.26
N ASN A 35 9.15 3.13 1.59
CA ASN A 35 10.24 3.71 2.41
C ASN A 35 11.66 3.36 1.90
N PRO A 36 12.08 2.08 1.81
CA PRO A 36 13.40 1.75 1.26
C PRO A 36 13.54 2.10 -0.23
N ASN A 37 12.49 1.89 -1.01
CA ASN A 37 12.46 2.17 -2.46
C ASN A 37 12.56 3.67 -2.77
N SER A 38 12.07 4.53 -1.88
CA SER A 38 12.13 5.98 -2.05
C SER A 38 13.57 6.50 -2.02
N GLN A 39 14.51 5.71 -1.47
CA GLN A 39 15.94 6.02 -1.43
C GLN A 39 16.59 6.00 -2.82
N VAL A 40 15.94 5.47 -3.86
CA VAL A 40 16.35 5.67 -5.26
C VAL A 40 16.52 7.13 -5.60
N GLN A 41 15.76 8.00 -4.94
CA GLN A 41 15.87 9.44 -5.10
C GLN A 41 17.24 9.96 -4.68
N LEU A 42 17.95 9.30 -3.78
CA LEU A 42 19.27 9.73 -3.32
C LEU A 42 20.39 9.01 -4.07
N ALA A 43 20.10 7.88 -4.72
CA ALA A 43 21.11 7.05 -5.37
C ALA A 43 22.01 7.80 -6.37
N PRO A 44 21.51 8.69 -7.25
CA PRO A 44 22.39 9.47 -8.12
C PRO A 44 23.37 10.37 -7.35
N GLN A 45 22.94 10.95 -6.23
CA GLN A 45 23.80 11.80 -5.38
C GLN A 45 24.96 11.00 -4.77
N MET A 46 24.71 9.72 -4.51
CA MET A 46 25.71 8.76 -4.04
C MET A 46 26.54 8.14 -5.17
N SER A 47 26.45 8.66 -6.41
CA SER A 47 27.12 8.14 -7.61
C SER A 47 26.60 6.80 -8.13
N TYR A 48 25.33 6.50 -7.88
CA TYR A 48 24.60 5.32 -8.39
C TYR A 48 23.48 5.71 -9.37
N PRO A 49 23.78 6.19 -10.60
CA PRO A 49 22.75 6.39 -11.61
C PRO A 49 22.09 5.05 -11.96
N HIS A 50 20.76 5.02 -12.04
CA HIS A 50 19.95 3.80 -12.07
C HIS A 50 18.81 3.85 -13.10
N ARG A 51 18.23 2.68 -13.41
CA ARG A 51 17.05 2.54 -14.29
C ARG A 51 15.76 2.20 -13.53
N ILE A 52 15.75 2.48 -12.24
CA ILE A 52 14.59 2.36 -11.36
C ILE A 52 13.65 3.57 -11.54
N TYR A 53 12.34 3.33 -11.58
CA TYR A 53 11.33 4.36 -11.80
C TYR A 53 11.06 5.14 -10.51
N ASN A 54 11.26 6.45 -10.56
CA ASN A 54 11.18 7.34 -9.41
C ASN A 54 9.85 8.12 -9.32
N LYS A 55 8.81 7.49 -8.77
CA LYS A 55 7.42 7.98 -8.68
C LYS A 55 7.02 8.49 -7.30
N ALA A 56 7.94 8.84 -6.40
CA ALA A 56 7.59 9.20 -5.01
C ALA A 56 6.78 10.51 -4.86
N ILE A 57 5.58 10.64 -5.46
CA ILE A 57 4.75 11.85 -5.49
C ILE A 57 4.44 12.33 -4.07
N SER A 58 4.11 11.37 -3.20
CA SER A 58 3.93 11.51 -1.76
C SER A 58 4.17 10.13 -1.11
N GLY A 59 4.01 9.98 0.20
CA GLY A 59 3.99 8.65 0.81
C GLY A 59 2.82 7.80 0.30
N GLU A 60 2.88 6.49 0.47
CA GLU A 60 1.79 5.58 0.10
C GLU A 60 0.43 5.94 0.74
N PRO A 61 0.33 6.28 2.05
CA PRO A 61 -0.95 6.63 2.64
C PRO A 61 -1.64 7.83 1.96
N PRO A 62 -1.01 9.02 1.82
CA PRO A 62 -1.66 10.15 1.17
C PRO A 62 -1.90 9.92 -0.34
N SER A 63 -1.05 9.15 -1.02
CA SER A 63 -1.23 8.83 -2.43
C SER A 63 -2.47 7.96 -2.66
N ASN A 64 -2.60 6.87 -1.92
CA ASN A 64 -3.75 5.98 -2.02
C ASN A 64 -5.03 6.66 -1.53
N ALA A 65 -4.96 7.50 -0.50
CA ALA A 65 -6.07 8.34 -0.06
C ALA A 65 -6.61 9.20 -1.19
N LEU A 66 -5.72 9.94 -1.88
CA LEU A 66 -6.10 10.82 -2.97
C LEU A 66 -6.73 10.04 -4.12
N MET A 67 -6.10 8.96 -4.58
CA MET A 67 -6.60 8.18 -5.72
C MET A 67 -7.95 7.51 -5.41
N CYS A 68 -8.09 6.91 -4.23
CA CYS A 68 -9.35 6.30 -3.80
C CYS A 68 -10.46 7.34 -3.63
N THR A 69 -10.15 8.53 -3.12
CA THR A 69 -11.13 9.63 -2.98
C THR A 69 -11.59 10.14 -4.33
N ILE A 70 -10.68 10.30 -5.29
CA ILE A 70 -11.03 10.71 -6.66
C ILE A 70 -11.95 9.67 -7.30
N GLY A 71 -11.54 8.39 -7.25
CA GLY A 71 -12.35 7.30 -7.80
C GLY A 71 -13.71 7.19 -7.11
N GLY A 72 -13.76 7.36 -5.79
CA GLY A 72 -14.98 7.34 -5.01
C GLY A 72 -15.91 8.51 -5.30
N THR A 73 -15.35 9.70 -5.51
CA THR A 73 -16.13 10.90 -5.88
C THR A 73 -16.77 10.73 -7.26
N VAL A 74 -16.00 10.26 -8.25
CA VAL A 74 -16.53 9.99 -9.60
C VAL A 74 -17.60 8.91 -9.54
N ALA A 75 -17.33 7.79 -8.88
CA ALA A 75 -18.30 6.70 -8.73
C ALA A 75 -19.58 7.17 -8.03
N TYR A 76 -19.46 7.97 -6.96
CA TYR A 76 -20.60 8.54 -6.24
C TYR A 76 -21.47 9.41 -7.15
N VAL A 77 -20.87 10.29 -7.96
CA VAL A 77 -21.62 11.11 -8.92
C VAL A 77 -22.35 10.24 -9.94
N LEU A 78 -21.69 9.23 -10.51
CA LEU A 78 -22.31 8.32 -11.51
C LEU A 78 -23.47 7.51 -10.91
N LEU A 79 -23.34 7.06 -9.66
CA LEU A 79 -24.42 6.37 -8.94
C LEU A 79 -25.64 7.27 -8.74
N ASN A 80 -25.44 8.57 -8.47
CA ASN A 80 -26.54 9.55 -8.38
C ASN A 80 -27.24 9.79 -9.72
N PHE A 81 -26.57 9.51 -10.84
CA PHE A 81 -27.18 9.47 -12.18
C PHE A 81 -27.83 8.12 -12.52
N ASN A 82 -27.99 7.21 -11.56
CA ASN A 82 -28.56 5.87 -11.75
C ASN A 82 -27.78 4.99 -12.74
N ILE A 83 -26.48 5.25 -12.91
CA ILE A 83 -25.59 4.36 -13.67
C ILE A 83 -25.39 3.05 -12.88
N SER A 84 -25.23 1.93 -13.59
CA SER A 84 -25.02 0.63 -12.94
C SER A 84 -23.80 0.65 -12.02
N VAL A 85 -23.90 -0.03 -10.88
CA VAL A 85 -22.87 -0.02 -9.83
C VAL A 85 -21.51 -0.44 -10.38
N VAL A 86 -21.46 -1.58 -11.07
CA VAL A 86 -20.22 -2.11 -11.64
C VAL A 86 -19.58 -1.10 -12.59
N LEU A 87 -20.37 -0.43 -13.43
CA LEU A 87 -19.87 0.56 -14.37
C LEU A 87 -19.39 1.84 -13.65
N ALA A 88 -20.14 2.31 -12.64
CA ALA A 88 -19.76 3.48 -11.85
C ALA A 88 -18.43 3.28 -11.11
N LEU A 89 -18.25 2.14 -10.44
CA LEU A 89 -16.99 1.82 -9.75
C LEU A 89 -15.83 1.64 -10.74
N THR A 90 -16.08 1.01 -11.89
CA THR A 90 -15.08 0.82 -12.95
C THR A 90 -14.62 2.17 -13.52
N ILE A 91 -15.54 3.05 -13.88
CA ILE A 91 -15.21 4.37 -14.42
C ILE A 91 -14.49 5.22 -13.37
N GLY A 92 -14.95 5.20 -12.11
CA GLY A 92 -14.27 5.90 -11.02
C GLY A 92 -12.81 5.46 -10.86
N SER A 93 -12.58 4.15 -10.86
CA SER A 93 -11.23 3.57 -10.76
C SER A 93 -10.36 3.88 -11.97
N LEU A 94 -10.95 3.90 -13.17
CA LEU A 94 -10.25 4.27 -14.41
C LEU A 94 -9.78 5.73 -14.37
N VAL A 95 -10.64 6.65 -13.93
CA VAL A 95 -10.28 8.07 -13.79
C VAL A 95 -9.15 8.25 -12.77
N ALA A 96 -9.24 7.58 -11.62
CA ALA A 96 -8.17 7.59 -10.62
C ALA A 96 -6.85 7.07 -11.19
N ALA A 97 -6.85 5.95 -11.92
CA ALA A 97 -5.66 5.38 -12.55
C ALA A 97 -5.01 6.32 -13.58
N ILE A 98 -5.80 7.01 -14.40
CA ILE A 98 -5.28 7.99 -15.38
C ILE A 98 -4.59 9.15 -14.66
N ILE A 99 -5.19 9.66 -13.59
CA ILE A 99 -4.63 10.74 -12.79
C ILE A 99 -3.33 10.28 -12.11
N HIS A 100 -3.33 9.07 -11.53
CA HIS A 100 -2.16 8.47 -10.93
C HIS A 100 -1.01 8.31 -11.92
N GLY A 101 -1.28 7.79 -13.13
CA GLY A 101 -0.30 7.66 -14.21
C GLY A 101 0.27 9.00 -14.69
N THR A 102 -0.54 10.06 -14.65
CA THR A 102 -0.11 11.42 -14.97
C THR A 102 0.86 11.95 -13.90
N TYR A 103 0.49 11.84 -12.63
CA TYR A 103 1.38 12.21 -11.53
C TYR A 103 2.67 11.39 -11.53
N ALA A 104 2.57 10.09 -11.84
CA ALA A 104 3.70 9.18 -11.93
C ALA A 104 4.72 9.62 -12.97
N THR A 105 4.22 9.90 -14.17
CA THR A 105 5.03 10.36 -15.31
C THR A 105 5.69 11.71 -15.00
N THR A 106 4.93 12.67 -14.47
CA THR A 106 5.46 13.98 -14.13
C THR A 106 6.51 13.91 -13.03
N ALA A 107 6.29 13.08 -12.00
CA ALA A 107 7.25 12.87 -10.92
C ALA A 107 8.56 12.26 -11.42
N TYR A 108 8.48 11.21 -12.25
CA TYR A 108 9.66 10.55 -12.84
C TYR A 108 10.47 11.53 -13.70
N MET A 109 9.80 12.19 -14.65
CA MET A 109 10.45 13.13 -15.57
C MET A 109 11.09 14.30 -14.80
N GLY A 110 10.36 14.89 -13.85
CA GLY A 110 10.83 16.02 -13.05
C GLY A 110 12.05 15.68 -12.19
N ARG A 111 12.02 14.52 -11.51
CA ARG A 111 13.14 14.08 -10.66
C ARG A 111 14.37 13.67 -11.44
N CYS A 112 14.22 12.85 -12.48
CA CYS A 112 15.37 12.47 -13.28
C CYS A 112 16.01 13.69 -13.97
N ALA A 113 15.20 14.66 -14.41
CA ALA A 113 15.72 15.90 -14.98
C ALA A 113 16.46 16.77 -13.95
N SER A 114 15.96 16.88 -12.71
CA SER A 114 16.63 17.65 -11.65
C SER A 114 17.97 17.04 -11.22
N GLN A 115 18.16 15.74 -11.46
CA GLN A 115 19.37 15.00 -11.12
C GLN A 115 20.40 14.92 -12.26
N LYS A 116 20.25 15.72 -13.31
CA LYS A 116 21.18 15.77 -14.45
C LYS A 116 22.63 16.01 -14.02
N ARG A 117 22.86 16.81 -12.96
CA ARG A 117 24.21 17.06 -12.39
C ARG A 117 24.90 15.77 -11.93
N PHE A 118 24.12 14.78 -11.50
CA PHE A 118 24.58 13.48 -11.01
C PHE A 118 24.60 12.41 -12.10
N LYS A 119 24.54 12.81 -13.38
CA LYS A 119 24.52 11.90 -14.55
C LYS A 119 23.31 10.95 -14.58
N GLN A 120 22.25 11.24 -13.82
CA GLN A 120 20.99 10.53 -13.96
C GLN A 120 20.33 10.94 -15.28
N MET A 121 19.95 9.94 -16.08
CA MET A 121 19.28 10.16 -17.36
C MET A 121 17.78 9.93 -17.22
N VAL A 122 17.03 10.51 -18.15
CA VAL A 122 15.62 10.16 -18.36
C VAL A 122 15.58 8.96 -19.30
N TYR A 123 15.19 7.80 -18.78
CA TYR A 123 15.00 6.59 -19.58
C TYR A 123 13.55 6.51 -20.05
N LEU A 124 13.32 6.75 -21.34
CA LEU A 124 11.97 6.73 -21.93
C LEU A 124 11.37 5.32 -22.03
N ASP A 125 12.22 4.29 -22.14
CA ASP A 125 11.79 2.90 -22.12
C ASP A 125 11.32 2.45 -20.72
N VAL A 126 11.98 2.94 -19.66
CA VAL A 126 11.51 2.78 -18.27
C VAL A 126 10.16 3.47 -18.10
N LEU A 127 10.02 4.71 -18.58
CA LEU A 127 8.74 5.43 -18.55
C LEU A 127 7.62 4.63 -19.24
N ARG A 128 7.90 4.15 -20.47
CA ARG A 128 6.93 3.40 -21.27
C ARG A 128 6.51 2.07 -20.64
N SER A 129 7.45 1.36 -20.00
CA SER A 129 7.19 0.02 -19.44
C SER A 129 6.50 0.08 -18.08
N HIS A 130 6.85 1.05 -17.23
CA HIS A 130 6.41 1.08 -15.84
C HIS A 130 5.10 1.87 -15.65
N THR A 131 4.91 3.00 -16.35
CA THR A 131 3.69 3.81 -16.18
C THR A 131 2.40 3.02 -16.43
N PRO A 132 2.26 2.18 -17.48
CA PRO A 132 1.06 1.38 -17.67
C PRO A 132 0.84 0.34 -16.55
N ALA A 133 1.91 -0.26 -16.02
CA ALA A 133 1.82 -1.21 -14.92
C ALA A 133 1.38 -0.51 -13.62
N ILE A 134 1.96 0.65 -13.32
CA ILE A 134 1.53 1.56 -12.25
C ILE A 134 0.02 1.88 -12.35
N MET A 135 -0.43 2.28 -13.54
CA MET A 135 -1.86 2.57 -13.77
C MET A 135 -2.73 1.32 -13.58
N GLY A 136 -2.29 0.16 -14.06
CA GLY A 136 -3.01 -1.10 -13.93
C GLY A 136 -3.20 -1.53 -12.48
N TYR A 137 -2.14 -1.50 -11.67
CA TYR A 137 -2.25 -1.84 -10.25
C TYR A 137 -3.04 -0.78 -9.46
N SER A 138 -2.84 0.51 -9.76
CA SER A 138 -3.62 1.60 -9.16
C SER A 138 -5.13 1.47 -9.44
N PHE A 139 -5.49 1.04 -10.66
CA PHE A 139 -6.87 0.71 -11.01
C PHE A 139 -7.43 -0.41 -10.13
N ILE A 140 -6.69 -1.51 -9.99
CA ILE A 140 -7.13 -2.68 -9.19
C ILE A 140 -7.29 -2.31 -7.72
N THR A 141 -6.31 -1.60 -7.14
CA THR A 141 -6.36 -1.11 -5.76
C THR A 141 -7.59 -0.24 -5.56
N THR A 142 -7.75 0.79 -6.39
CA THR A 142 -8.87 1.73 -6.28
C THR A 142 -10.20 1.00 -6.42
N PHE A 143 -10.36 0.14 -7.42
CA PHE A 143 -11.59 -0.62 -7.65
C PHE A 143 -11.98 -1.46 -6.44
N CYS A 144 -11.02 -2.18 -5.86
CA CYS A 144 -11.27 -2.99 -4.68
C CYS A 144 -11.66 -2.14 -3.46
N ILE A 145 -11.01 -0.99 -3.24
CA ILE A 145 -11.38 -0.04 -2.18
C ILE A 145 -12.79 0.53 -2.41
N LEU A 146 -13.16 0.82 -3.67
CA LEU A 146 -14.51 1.27 -3.99
C LEU A 146 -15.56 0.18 -3.74
N VAL A 147 -15.24 -1.09 -4.03
CA VAL A 147 -16.12 -2.22 -3.71
C VAL A 147 -16.33 -2.34 -2.20
N VAL A 148 -15.25 -2.30 -1.41
CA VAL A 148 -15.32 -2.29 0.07
C VAL A 148 -16.19 -1.13 0.56
N SER A 149 -15.93 0.08 0.07
CA SER A 149 -16.65 1.29 0.46
C SER A 149 -18.13 1.22 0.08
N TYR A 150 -18.45 0.73 -1.13
CA TYR A 150 -19.82 0.59 -1.61
C TYR A 150 -20.62 -0.41 -0.76
N ILE A 151 -20.02 -1.55 -0.41
CA ILE A 151 -20.67 -2.56 0.45
C ILE A 151 -20.91 -1.99 1.84
N MET A 152 -19.97 -1.22 2.39
CA MET A 152 -20.16 -0.55 3.67
C MET A 152 -21.34 0.43 3.65
N VAL A 153 -21.48 1.22 2.59
CA VAL A 153 -22.61 2.16 2.46
C VAL A 153 -23.93 1.41 2.28
N THR A 154 -23.96 0.40 1.41
CA THR A 154 -25.23 -0.18 0.93
C THR A 154 -25.71 -1.38 1.73
N VAL A 155 -24.79 -2.25 2.15
CA VAL A 155 -25.12 -3.46 2.92
C VAL A 155 -25.06 -3.15 4.41
N PHE A 156 -23.96 -2.55 4.87
CA PHE A 156 -23.75 -2.26 6.29
C PHE A 156 -24.32 -0.91 6.76
N VAL A 157 -24.92 -0.13 5.85
CA VAL A 157 -25.57 1.15 6.15
C VAL A 157 -24.66 2.09 6.95
N HIS A 158 -23.37 2.10 6.60
CA HIS A 158 -22.39 2.95 7.27
C HIS A 158 -22.75 4.43 7.05
N PRO A 159 -22.73 5.28 8.09
CA PRO A 159 -23.19 6.68 7.99
C PRO A 159 -22.30 7.58 7.12
N PHE A 160 -21.19 7.08 6.61
CA PHE A 160 -20.22 7.89 5.86
C PHE A 160 -20.46 7.72 4.37
N PRO A 161 -20.37 8.82 3.59
CA PRO A 161 -20.56 8.75 2.16
C PRO A 161 -19.41 7.99 1.50
N LEU A 162 -19.67 7.40 0.33
CA LEU A 162 -18.72 6.56 -0.41
C LEU A 162 -17.34 7.23 -0.59
N PRO A 163 -17.21 8.52 -0.96
CA PRO A 163 -15.90 9.16 -1.11
C PRO A 163 -15.11 9.23 0.21
N LEU A 164 -15.79 9.43 1.35
CA LEU A 164 -15.13 9.50 2.66
C LEU A 164 -14.65 8.10 3.11
N LEU A 165 -15.43 7.06 2.86
CA LEU A 165 -14.98 5.69 3.12
C LEU A 165 -13.81 5.30 2.21
N ALA A 166 -13.86 5.68 0.94
CA ALA A 166 -12.76 5.46 0.01
C ALA A 166 -11.49 6.20 0.45
N PHE A 167 -11.61 7.41 1.00
CA PHE A 167 -10.49 8.13 1.62
C PHE A 167 -9.90 7.38 2.82
N ILE A 168 -10.74 6.97 3.78
CA ILE A 168 -10.31 6.29 5.01
C ILE A 168 -9.60 4.98 4.67
N TRP A 169 -10.20 4.16 3.83
CA TRP A 169 -9.60 2.89 3.41
C TRP A 169 -8.40 3.08 2.49
N GLY A 170 -8.36 4.14 1.69
CA GLY A 170 -7.21 4.55 0.89
C GLY A 170 -6.00 4.94 1.76
N ILE A 171 -6.19 5.70 2.85
CA ILE A 171 -5.11 5.94 3.82
C ILE A 171 -4.67 4.63 4.46
N THR A 172 -5.64 3.82 4.87
CA THR A 172 -5.39 2.58 5.62
C THR A 172 -4.56 1.59 4.81
N ILE A 173 -4.91 1.37 3.54
CA ILE A 173 -4.16 0.46 2.67
C ILE A 173 -2.73 0.96 2.44
N GLY A 174 -2.53 2.25 2.15
CA GLY A 174 -1.19 2.80 1.96
C GLY A 174 -0.35 2.84 3.25
N ALA A 175 -0.98 2.88 4.43
CA ALA A 175 -0.27 2.70 5.68
C ALA A 175 0.15 1.24 5.90
N ILE A 176 -0.70 0.29 5.49
CA ILE A 176 -0.41 -1.13 5.61
C ILE A 176 0.69 -1.52 4.62
N GLY A 177 0.61 -1.12 3.35
CA GLY A 177 1.66 -1.29 2.33
C GLY A 177 3.04 -0.95 2.88
N SER A 178 3.19 0.27 3.37
CA SER A 178 4.47 0.73 3.93
C SER A 178 4.87 -0.03 5.19
N SER A 179 3.93 -0.51 6.00
CA SER A 179 4.28 -1.20 7.25
C SER A 179 4.63 -2.68 7.09
N THR A 180 4.01 -3.39 6.13
CA THR A 180 4.13 -4.84 5.98
C THR A 180 4.99 -5.25 4.81
N GLY A 181 4.89 -4.49 3.73
CA GLY A 181 5.51 -4.82 2.48
C GLY A 181 6.94 -4.33 2.37
N ASP A 182 7.26 -3.16 2.95
CA ASP A 182 8.57 -2.48 2.88
C ASP A 182 9.75 -3.40 3.22
N VAL A 183 9.54 -4.35 4.12
CA VAL A 183 10.55 -5.34 4.53
C VAL A 183 11.01 -6.20 3.35
N HIS A 184 10.09 -6.60 2.46
CA HIS A 184 10.39 -7.43 1.30
C HIS A 184 10.69 -6.59 0.04
N TYR A 185 10.19 -5.34 0.00
CA TYR A 185 10.24 -4.42 -1.15
C TYR A 185 11.64 -3.94 -1.54
N GLY A 186 12.33 -3.32 -0.59
CA GLY A 186 13.55 -2.56 -0.88
C GLY A 186 14.77 -3.11 -0.18
N ALA A 187 14.68 -3.47 1.11
CA ALA A 187 15.84 -4.00 1.84
C ALA A 187 16.42 -5.25 1.15
N GLU A 188 15.56 -6.19 0.73
CA GLU A 188 16.04 -7.47 0.22
C GLU A 188 16.44 -7.48 -1.24
N ARG A 189 15.73 -6.72 -2.10
CA ARG A 189 16.00 -6.74 -3.54
C ARG A 189 16.78 -5.53 -4.02
N GLU A 190 16.54 -4.37 -3.45
CA GLU A 190 17.23 -3.15 -3.82
C GLU A 190 18.55 -2.97 -3.07
N PHE A 191 18.66 -3.46 -1.83
CA PHE A 191 19.87 -3.38 -1.02
C PHE A 191 20.51 -4.74 -0.74
N GLN A 192 20.64 -5.60 -1.77
CA GLN A 192 21.26 -6.93 -1.62
C GLN A 192 22.71 -6.95 -1.11
N SER A 193 23.38 -5.79 -1.03
CA SER A 193 24.69 -5.65 -0.40
C SER A 193 24.64 -5.61 1.13
N VAL A 194 23.45 -5.44 1.72
CA VAL A 194 23.23 -5.51 3.17
C VAL A 194 22.73 -6.88 3.59
N GLU A 195 22.83 -7.18 4.87
CA GLU A 195 22.38 -8.47 5.42
C GLU A 195 20.85 -8.61 5.33
N PHE A 196 20.38 -9.80 4.98
CA PHE A 196 18.95 -10.11 4.90
C PHE A 196 18.27 -9.83 6.25
N GLY A 197 17.16 -9.10 6.23
CA GLY A 197 16.39 -8.69 7.40
C GLY A 197 17.05 -7.59 8.22
N SER A 198 18.20 -7.05 7.78
CA SER A 198 18.80 -5.89 8.43
C SER A 198 18.01 -4.64 8.07
N GLY A 199 17.56 -3.89 9.07
CA GLY A 199 16.99 -2.57 8.86
C GLY A 199 18.00 -1.70 8.10
N LEU A 200 17.53 -0.93 7.12
CA LEU A 200 18.40 -0.05 6.35
C LEU A 200 18.86 1.11 7.22
N ASN A 201 20.14 1.08 7.59
CA ASN A 201 20.78 2.22 8.22
C ASN A 201 20.76 3.41 7.25
N THR A 202 20.52 4.61 7.77
CA THR A 202 20.62 5.88 7.03
C THR A 202 21.97 6.03 6.30
N SER A 203 23.05 5.45 6.83
CA SER A 203 24.36 5.42 6.16
C SER A 203 24.34 4.72 4.79
N ASN A 204 23.38 3.81 4.58
CA ASN A 204 23.23 3.04 3.35
C ASN A 204 22.23 3.68 2.37
N SER A 205 21.60 4.81 2.73
CA SER A 205 20.66 5.51 1.85
C SER A 205 21.26 5.81 0.49
N GLY A 206 20.57 5.39 -0.58
CA GLY A 206 21.01 5.57 -1.96
C GLY A 206 22.09 4.58 -2.45
N ASN A 207 22.63 3.71 -1.59
CA ASN A 207 23.56 2.64 -1.99
C ASN A 207 22.81 1.42 -2.56
N ILE A 208 22.08 1.66 -3.65
CA ILE A 208 21.21 0.65 -4.27
C ILE A 208 21.99 -0.27 -5.23
N VAL A 209 21.51 -1.51 -5.33
CA VAL A 209 22.03 -2.51 -6.26
C VAL A 209 21.43 -2.29 -7.65
N ARG A 210 22.29 -1.94 -8.60
CA ARG A 210 21.90 -1.59 -9.99
C ARG A 210 22.02 -2.73 -10.99
N LYS A 211 22.68 -3.82 -10.61
CA LYS A 211 22.94 -4.97 -11.47
C LYS A 211 22.19 -6.17 -10.91
N ALA A 212 21.47 -6.85 -11.79
CA ALA A 212 20.81 -8.12 -11.54
C ALA A 212 21.61 -9.28 -12.14
N GLU A 213 21.11 -10.49 -11.98
CA GLU A 213 21.72 -11.74 -12.43
C GLU A 213 21.93 -11.77 -13.95
N SER A 214 21.08 -11.07 -14.72
CA SER A 214 21.09 -11.05 -16.18
C SER A 214 21.29 -9.67 -16.81
N GLY A 215 21.56 -8.61 -16.02
CA GLY A 215 21.74 -7.26 -16.59
C GLY A 215 21.56 -6.10 -15.63
N LEU A 216 21.07 -4.97 -16.15
CA LEU A 216 20.72 -3.80 -15.35
C LEU A 216 19.35 -4.00 -14.70
N ARG A 217 19.26 -3.71 -13.41
CA ARG A 217 18.03 -3.83 -12.64
C ARG A 217 17.08 -2.66 -12.89
N SER A 218 15.79 -2.95 -12.80
CA SER A 218 14.69 -1.99 -12.82
C SER A 218 13.70 -2.28 -11.68
N SER A 219 12.82 -1.32 -11.40
CA SER A 219 11.74 -1.48 -10.40
C SER A 219 10.76 -2.61 -10.74
N MET A 220 10.65 -3.02 -12.02
CA MET A 220 9.86 -4.22 -12.38
C MET A 220 10.43 -5.49 -11.74
N ASP A 221 11.75 -5.60 -11.59
CA ASP A 221 12.39 -6.76 -10.97
C ASP A 221 12.07 -6.84 -9.47
N ASN A 222 11.92 -5.68 -8.81
CA ASN A 222 11.48 -5.59 -7.42
C ASN A 222 10.04 -6.09 -7.31
N SER A 223 9.14 -5.56 -8.14
CA SER A 223 7.73 -5.99 -8.18
C SER A 223 7.55 -7.49 -8.42
N TRP A 224 8.37 -8.11 -9.29
CA TRP A 224 8.33 -9.56 -9.52
C TRP A 224 8.70 -10.39 -8.29
N PHE A 225 9.64 -9.90 -7.48
CA PHE A 225 9.98 -10.52 -6.21
C PHE A 225 8.85 -10.34 -5.20
N CYS A 226 8.34 -9.11 -5.08
CA CYS A 226 7.27 -8.76 -4.15
C CYS A 226 5.96 -9.46 -4.45
N ALA A 227 5.64 -9.71 -5.72
CA ALA A 227 4.44 -10.46 -6.11
C ALA A 227 4.39 -11.88 -5.51
N LYS A 228 5.55 -12.44 -5.12
CA LYS A 228 5.63 -13.75 -4.47
C LYS A 228 5.62 -13.67 -2.95
N PHE A 229 6.08 -12.56 -2.36
CA PHE A 229 6.32 -12.44 -0.93
C PHE A 229 5.64 -11.21 -0.32
N GLY A 230 6.07 -10.00 -0.69
CA GLY A 230 5.50 -8.74 -0.20
C GLY A 230 4.00 -8.62 -0.44
N GLY A 231 3.58 -8.70 -1.71
CA GLY A 231 2.18 -8.58 -2.15
C GLY A 231 1.22 -9.46 -1.35
N PRO A 232 1.45 -10.79 -1.28
CA PRO A 232 0.63 -11.67 -0.46
C PRO A 232 0.58 -11.28 1.03
N VAL A 233 1.69 -10.85 1.62
CA VAL A 233 1.74 -10.46 3.04
C VAL A 233 0.94 -9.18 3.29
N THR A 234 1.11 -8.16 2.44
CA THR A 234 0.36 -6.90 2.51
C THR A 234 -1.13 -7.14 2.27
N GLY A 235 -1.46 -7.97 1.28
CA GLY A 235 -2.82 -8.39 1.00
C GLY A 235 -3.46 -9.08 2.21
N ILE A 236 -2.80 -10.07 2.81
CA ILE A 236 -3.31 -10.77 4.00
C ILE A 236 -3.47 -9.78 5.17
N ALA A 237 -2.51 -8.89 5.40
CA ALA A 237 -2.59 -7.92 6.49
C ALA A 237 -3.79 -6.97 6.33
N PHE A 238 -4.00 -6.41 5.14
CA PHE A 238 -5.13 -5.53 4.89
C PHE A 238 -6.46 -6.26 4.85
N GLY A 239 -6.50 -7.44 4.22
CA GLY A 239 -7.66 -8.33 4.20
C GLY A 239 -8.13 -8.72 5.61
N MET A 240 -7.20 -9.12 6.48
CA MET A 240 -7.50 -9.41 7.89
C MET A 240 -7.93 -8.17 8.66
N THR A 241 -7.35 -7.00 8.37
CA THR A 241 -7.75 -5.75 9.03
C THR A 241 -9.21 -5.43 8.74
N VAL A 242 -9.61 -5.43 7.46
CA VAL A 242 -10.99 -5.18 7.03
C VAL A 242 -11.94 -6.27 7.53
N PHE A 243 -11.53 -7.53 7.44
CA PHE A 243 -12.34 -8.66 7.88
C PHE A 243 -12.57 -8.63 9.38
N LEU A 244 -11.53 -8.52 10.20
CA LEU A 244 -11.66 -8.56 11.65
C LEU A 244 -12.38 -7.32 12.19
N SER A 245 -12.12 -6.13 11.64
CA SER A 245 -12.83 -4.91 12.06
C SER A 245 -14.32 -4.99 11.80
N THR A 246 -14.72 -5.56 10.66
CA THR A 246 -16.12 -5.66 10.25
C THR A 246 -16.78 -6.90 10.84
N TRP A 247 -16.05 -7.99 11.07
CA TRP A 247 -16.55 -9.19 11.74
C TRP A 247 -17.07 -8.89 13.14
N ILE A 248 -16.34 -8.07 13.91
CA ILE A 248 -16.74 -7.67 15.25
C ILE A 248 -18.11 -6.96 15.22
N THR A 249 -18.34 -6.08 14.24
CA THR A 249 -19.60 -5.33 14.11
C THR A 249 -20.72 -6.15 13.48
N VAL A 250 -20.41 -7.21 12.73
CA VAL A 250 -21.40 -8.17 12.21
C VAL A 250 -21.91 -9.11 13.31
N VAL A 251 -21.00 -9.61 14.15
CA VAL A 251 -21.35 -10.54 15.25
C VAL A 251 -22.02 -9.80 16.39
N PHE A 252 -21.42 -8.69 16.83
CA PHE A 252 -21.92 -7.84 17.91
C PHE A 252 -22.56 -6.58 17.34
N ASP A 253 -23.68 -6.77 16.64
CA ASP A 253 -24.36 -5.72 15.88
C ASP A 253 -24.90 -4.60 16.82
N PRO A 254 -24.36 -3.37 16.75
CA PRO A 254 -24.81 -2.26 17.60
C PRO A 254 -26.23 -1.80 17.28
N ALA A 255 -26.77 -2.14 16.10
CA ALA A 255 -28.14 -1.78 15.74
C ALA A 255 -29.21 -2.65 16.45
N ARG A 256 -28.81 -3.80 17.03
CA ARG A 256 -29.74 -4.70 17.75
C ARG A 256 -30.00 -4.26 19.18
N SER A 257 -28.97 -3.79 19.89
CA SER A 257 -29.08 -3.34 21.28
C SER A 257 -27.89 -2.50 21.70
N VAL A 258 -28.07 -1.67 22.73
CA VAL A 258 -26.95 -0.92 23.33
C VAL A 258 -25.92 -1.87 23.96
N ALA A 259 -26.36 -3.00 24.51
CA ALA A 259 -25.48 -4.02 25.09
C ALA A 259 -24.56 -4.66 24.03
N SER A 260 -25.10 -5.04 22.87
CA SER A 260 -24.31 -5.59 21.76
C SER A 260 -23.33 -4.57 21.17
N GLY A 261 -23.66 -3.27 21.21
CA GLY A 261 -22.69 -2.22 20.88
C GLY A 261 -21.49 -2.19 21.82
N TRP A 262 -21.71 -2.32 23.13
CA TRP A 262 -20.62 -2.43 24.11
C TRP A 262 -19.82 -3.73 23.96
N GLU A 263 -20.48 -4.86 23.67
CA GLU A 263 -19.80 -6.13 23.37
C GLU A 263 -18.86 -6.00 22.17
N SER A 264 -19.31 -5.31 21.10
CA SER A 264 -18.51 -4.99 19.91
C SER A 264 -17.24 -4.22 20.28
N PHE A 265 -17.40 -3.16 21.08
CA PHE A 265 -16.28 -2.35 21.55
C PHE A 265 -15.30 -3.16 22.39
N ILE A 266 -15.80 -3.96 23.34
CA ILE A 266 -14.97 -4.80 24.21
C ILE A 266 -14.21 -5.85 23.39
N ALA A 267 -14.87 -6.52 22.44
CA ALA A 267 -14.25 -7.49 21.57
C ALA A 267 -13.12 -6.86 20.72
N GLY A 268 -13.34 -5.65 20.19
CA GLY A 268 -12.31 -4.88 19.50
C GLY A 268 -11.14 -4.51 20.40
N ALA A 269 -11.40 -4.04 21.62
CA ALA A 269 -10.36 -3.71 22.59
C ALA A 269 -9.51 -4.93 22.97
N ILE A 270 -10.15 -6.08 23.22
CA ILE A 270 -9.46 -7.35 23.50
C ILE A 270 -8.57 -7.75 22.33
N MET A 271 -9.08 -7.65 21.09
CA MET A 271 -8.30 -7.98 19.90
C MET A 271 -7.05 -7.11 19.77
N VAL A 272 -7.17 -5.79 19.98
CA VAL A 272 -6.03 -4.86 19.97
C VAL A 272 -5.02 -5.21 21.05
N ILE A 273 -5.48 -5.50 22.28
CA ILE A 273 -4.60 -5.91 23.40
C ILE A 273 -3.83 -7.20 23.06
N ILE A 274 -4.51 -8.20 22.49
CA ILE A 274 -3.88 -9.46 22.06
C ILE A 274 -2.79 -9.18 21.02
N MET A 275 -3.08 -8.33 20.02
CA MET A 275 -2.11 -7.96 18.98
C MET A 275 -0.90 -7.22 19.56
N ILE A 276 -1.10 -6.32 20.52
CA ILE A 276 0.01 -5.62 21.21
C ILE A 276 0.88 -6.60 21.98
N ILE A 277 0.28 -7.53 22.73
CA ILE A 277 1.01 -8.56 23.48
C ILE A 277 1.81 -9.46 22.52
N TYR A 278 1.19 -9.86 21.40
CA TYR A 278 1.83 -10.71 20.41
C TYR A 278 3.00 -9.98 19.72
N ASN A 279 2.81 -8.73 19.32
CA ASN A 279 3.86 -7.88 18.76
C ASN A 279 5.05 -7.76 19.72
N ARG A 280 4.79 -7.48 21.01
CA ARG A 280 5.85 -7.39 22.02
C ARG A 280 6.62 -8.71 22.18
N LYS A 281 5.92 -9.85 22.15
CA LYS A 281 6.57 -11.17 22.22
C LYS A 281 7.47 -11.43 21.01
N ILE A 282 7.01 -11.09 19.80
CA ILE A 282 7.81 -11.20 18.57
C ILE A 282 9.03 -10.29 18.65
N GLU A 283 8.83 -9.02 19.00
CA GLU A 283 9.90 -8.03 19.12
C GLU A 283 10.99 -8.50 20.10
N VAL A 284 10.61 -8.95 21.30
CA VAL A 284 11.56 -9.46 22.30
C VAL A 284 12.28 -10.71 21.80
N LYS A 285 11.58 -11.61 21.10
CA LYS A 285 12.21 -12.81 20.50
C LYS A 285 13.21 -12.42 19.41
N ALA A 286 12.86 -11.48 18.54
CA ALA A 286 13.74 -10.96 17.49
C ALA A 286 14.99 -10.30 18.09
N ARG A 287 14.83 -9.42 19.09
CA ARG A 287 15.96 -8.80 19.80
C ARG A 287 16.89 -9.81 20.45
N LYS A 288 16.34 -10.91 21.01
CA LYS A 288 17.16 -11.99 21.60
C LYS A 288 17.91 -12.81 20.56
N ALA A 289 17.35 -12.98 19.36
CA ALA A 289 17.94 -13.78 18.29
C ALA A 289 18.98 -13.00 17.47
N PHE A 290 18.69 -11.74 17.16
CA PHE A 290 19.48 -10.91 16.23
C PHE A 290 20.29 -9.80 16.92
N GLY A 291 20.13 -9.63 18.23
CA GLY A 291 20.80 -8.58 19.01
C GLY A 291 19.98 -7.28 19.12
N PRO A 292 20.43 -6.33 19.96
CA PRO A 292 19.81 -5.02 20.08
C PRO A 292 19.99 -4.21 18.79
N TYR A 293 19.18 -3.16 18.63
CA TYR A 293 19.45 -2.14 17.61
C TYR A 293 20.87 -1.60 17.82
N LYS A 294 21.64 -1.47 16.73
CA LYS A 294 22.96 -0.83 16.81
C LYS A 294 22.72 0.59 17.32
N GLU A 295 23.22 0.89 18.51
CA GLU A 295 23.26 2.25 19.01
C GLU A 295 24.15 3.05 18.06
N ASP A 296 23.67 4.21 17.62
CA ASP A 296 24.52 5.18 16.94
C ASP A 296 25.67 5.46 17.90
N LYS A 297 26.88 5.02 17.54
CA LYS A 297 28.07 5.42 18.28
C LYS A 297 28.08 6.94 18.19
N GLU A 298 27.82 7.61 19.32
CA GLU A 298 28.14 9.03 19.47
C GLU A 298 29.57 9.19 18.96
N GLU A 299 29.71 9.87 17.82
CA GLU A 299 31.01 10.24 17.30
C GLU A 299 31.66 11.10 18.37
N ALA A 300 32.60 10.49 19.11
CA ALA A 300 33.50 11.21 19.98
C ALA A 300 34.22 12.24 19.12
N ALA A 301 33.86 13.51 19.34
CA ALA A 301 34.36 14.71 18.68
C ALA A 301 35.89 14.84 18.72
#